data_AF-A0A4U8UUC1-F1
#
_entry.id   AF-A0A4U8UUC1-F1
#
_cell.length_a   1.000
_cell.length_b   1.000
_cell.length_c   1.000
_cell.angle_alpha   90.00
_cell.angle_beta   90.00
_cell.angle_gamma   90.00
#
_symmetry.space_group_name_H-M   'P 1'
#
loop_
_entity.id
_entity.type
_entity.pdbx_description
1 polymer ?
#
loop_
_entity_poly.entity_id
_entity_poly.type
_entity_poly.pdbx_seq_one_letter_code
_entity_poly.pdbx_strand_id
1 'polypeptide(L)'
;MIVGGIIEHKMGPRFGAFLGAFFYTASTALCYFTIQHSYLALLVTLGLLQTFGYGVAYNCVLINAQKWLPHRVGLAGGLIVSGFGCGAFLISPIQTKFINPWNYSPNEDGYFTQTDLLERVPQVFLVLATVFGVIQMIGLLFIGEPRGVDVIYEDDEELSPRSEEQLSVKEIMTSITFVVLFVTLVFNGVWVQAISGLFKAFGQQFVTDDFFLATISSFASIFNCGSRVMWGNLADKTSYQTSMVIASTIGCVLIWTLGVVQMLRSPYMLFVWVCGMFCCVGATYSLLPYATYKCFKGQHFGLTYGAIQIALTFSGIINALLSQFVLPQVGYVIHFTIIGGLMFLSQILTTLISFTKYGRLQAISYERLD
;
A
#
# COMPACT_ATOMS: atom_id res chain seq x y z
N MET A 1 -12.33 3.25 -0.31
CA MET A 1 -12.25 1.93 -0.96
C MET A 1 -13.60 1.21 -1.02
N ILE A 2 -14.34 1.09 0.08
CA ILE A 2 -15.72 0.51 0.09
C ILE A 2 -16.60 1.10 -1.03
N VAL A 3 -16.65 2.44 -1.12
CA VAL A 3 -17.40 3.15 -2.17
C VAL A 3 -16.98 2.71 -3.58
N GLY A 4 -15.68 2.51 -3.81
CA GLY A 4 -15.17 1.99 -5.09
C GLY A 4 -15.71 0.60 -5.42
N GLY A 5 -15.83 -0.29 -4.44
CA GLY A 5 -16.42 -1.62 -4.66
C GLY A 5 -17.91 -1.56 -5.01
N ILE A 6 -18.65 -0.62 -4.42
CA ILE A 6 -20.08 -0.39 -4.74
C ILE A 6 -20.23 0.17 -6.16
N ILE A 7 -19.38 1.14 -6.53
CA ILE A 7 -19.41 1.76 -7.86
C ILE A 7 -19.02 0.75 -8.94
N GLU A 8 -17.97 -0.04 -8.71
CA GLU A 8 -17.55 -1.08 -9.64
C GLU A 8 -18.69 -2.06 -9.95
N HIS A 9 -19.38 -2.54 -8.90
CA HIS A 9 -20.51 -3.46 -9.07
C HIS A 9 -21.72 -2.82 -9.77
N LYS A 10 -22.01 -1.54 -9.55
CA LYS A 10 -23.22 -0.88 -10.09
C LYS A 10 -23.03 -0.21 -11.45
N MET A 11 -21.83 0.29 -11.72
CA MET A 11 -21.55 1.19 -12.84
C MET A 11 -20.33 0.74 -13.68
N GLY A 12 -19.69 -0.36 -13.31
CA GLY A 12 -18.51 -0.90 -13.99
C GLY A 12 -17.19 -0.27 -13.53
N PRO A 13 -16.05 -0.94 -13.77
CA PRO A 13 -14.74 -0.52 -13.34
C PRO A 13 -14.21 0.67 -14.12
N ARG A 14 -14.59 0.84 -15.40
CA ARG A 14 -14.15 1.98 -16.21
C ARG A 14 -14.73 3.29 -15.69
N PHE A 15 -16.02 3.31 -15.36
CA PHE A 15 -16.65 4.49 -14.77
C PHE A 15 -16.09 4.78 -13.38
N GLY A 16 -15.93 3.75 -12.54
CA GLY A 16 -15.32 3.89 -11.23
C GLY A 16 -13.89 4.43 -11.28
N ALA A 17 -13.06 3.93 -12.19
CA ALA A 17 -11.71 4.42 -12.41
C ALA A 17 -11.71 5.89 -12.87
N PHE A 18 -12.58 6.27 -13.81
CA PHE A 18 -12.72 7.66 -14.26
C PHE A 18 -13.10 8.59 -13.12
N LEU A 19 -14.11 8.22 -12.32
CA LEU A 19 -14.57 9.04 -11.20
C LEU A 19 -13.46 9.23 -10.17
N GLY A 20 -12.76 8.14 -9.81
CA GLY A 20 -11.64 8.21 -8.87
C GLY A 20 -10.47 9.06 -9.39
N ALA A 21 -10.12 8.91 -10.67
CA ALA A 21 -9.10 9.71 -11.34
C ALA A 21 -9.46 11.21 -11.36
N PHE A 22 -10.72 11.53 -11.69
CA PHE A 22 -11.23 12.90 -11.68
C PHE A 22 -11.09 13.53 -10.29
N PHE A 23 -11.60 12.88 -9.23
CA PHE A 23 -11.50 13.42 -7.87
C PHE A 23 -10.05 13.54 -7.40
N TYR A 24 -9.20 12.57 -7.72
CA TYR A 24 -7.79 12.62 -7.35
C TYR A 24 -7.07 13.80 -8.02
N THR A 25 -7.23 13.95 -9.34
CA THR A 25 -6.58 15.01 -10.12
C THR A 25 -7.14 16.39 -9.80
N ALA A 26 -8.47 16.54 -9.73
CA ALA A 26 -9.11 17.80 -9.38
C ALA A 26 -8.75 18.24 -7.95
N SER A 27 -8.71 17.31 -7.00
CA SER A 27 -8.29 17.64 -5.63
C SER A 27 -6.81 18.04 -5.56
N THR A 28 -5.95 17.37 -6.33
CA THR A 28 -4.53 17.74 -6.43
C THR A 28 -4.39 19.16 -6.97
N ALA A 29 -5.13 19.54 -8.02
CA ALA A 29 -5.12 20.91 -8.54
C ALA A 29 -5.66 21.91 -7.50
N LEU A 30 -6.71 21.53 -6.76
CA LEU A 30 -7.32 22.38 -5.73
C LEU A 30 -6.36 22.65 -4.56
N CYS A 31 -5.39 21.76 -4.30
CA CYS A 31 -4.34 21.96 -3.29
C CYS A 31 -3.50 23.21 -3.54
N TYR A 32 -3.37 23.65 -4.79
CA TYR A 32 -2.73 24.93 -5.13
C TYR A 32 -3.36 26.11 -4.38
N PHE A 33 -4.69 26.16 -4.32
CA PHE A 33 -5.41 27.24 -3.65
C PHE A 33 -5.48 27.02 -2.14
N THR A 34 -5.75 25.79 -1.70
CA THR A 34 -6.01 25.53 -0.28
C THR A 34 -4.76 25.64 0.59
N ILE A 35 -3.57 25.27 0.08
CA ILE A 35 -2.31 25.44 0.82
C ILE A 35 -2.01 26.91 1.13
N GLN A 36 -2.46 27.83 0.29
CA GLN A 36 -2.29 29.27 0.47
C GLN A 36 -3.32 29.89 1.42
N HIS A 37 -4.45 29.21 1.65
CA HIS A 37 -5.54 29.73 2.47
C HIS A 37 -5.50 29.25 3.92
N SER A 38 -5.48 27.93 4.14
CA SER A 38 -5.39 27.40 5.50
C SER A 38 -4.97 25.93 5.51
N TYR A 39 -4.34 25.53 6.60
CA TYR A 39 -4.00 24.13 6.87
C TYR A 39 -5.24 23.21 6.85
N LEU A 40 -6.37 23.67 7.39
CA LEU A 40 -7.61 22.89 7.39
C LEU A 40 -8.15 22.65 5.98
N ALA A 41 -8.12 23.68 5.12
CA ALA A 41 -8.53 23.53 3.73
C ALA A 41 -7.62 22.55 2.97
N LEU A 42 -6.31 22.58 3.24
CA LEU A 42 -5.37 21.62 2.69
C LEU A 42 -5.67 20.20 3.18
N LEU A 43 -5.96 20.01 4.48
CA LEU A 43 -6.35 18.70 5.02
C LEU A 43 -7.62 18.14 4.37
N VAL A 44 -8.61 18.99 4.10
CA VAL A 44 -9.85 18.54 3.43
C VAL A 44 -9.57 18.11 1.98
N THR A 45 -8.77 18.91 1.26
CA THR A 45 -8.50 18.63 -0.16
C THR A 45 -7.50 17.49 -0.34
N LEU A 46 -6.31 17.61 0.22
CA LEU A 46 -5.26 16.58 0.14
C LEU A 46 -5.63 15.33 0.95
N GLY A 47 -6.19 15.50 2.16
CA GLY A 47 -6.44 14.40 3.07
C GLY A 47 -7.74 13.64 2.78
N LEU A 48 -8.87 14.32 2.53
CA LEU A 48 -10.17 13.64 2.35
C LEU A 48 -10.52 13.46 0.88
N LEU A 49 -10.51 14.52 0.09
CA LEU A 49 -11.01 14.47 -1.29
C LEU A 49 -10.06 13.68 -2.21
N GLN A 50 -8.75 13.88 -2.08
CA GLN A 50 -7.77 13.14 -2.86
C GLN A 50 -7.76 11.65 -2.48
N THR A 51 -7.83 11.32 -1.19
CA THR A 51 -7.87 9.92 -0.72
C THR A 51 -9.17 9.21 -1.08
N PHE A 52 -10.29 9.94 -1.15
CA PHE A 52 -11.55 9.44 -1.70
C PHE A 52 -11.37 9.01 -3.16
N GLY A 53 -10.83 9.90 -4.01
CA GLY A 53 -10.55 9.60 -5.42
C GLY A 53 -9.63 8.40 -5.59
N TYR A 54 -8.52 8.37 -4.84
CA TYR A 54 -7.60 7.23 -4.78
C TYR A 54 -8.33 5.93 -4.39
N GLY A 55 -9.13 5.97 -3.32
CA GLY A 55 -9.82 4.80 -2.82
C GLY A 55 -10.89 4.25 -3.76
N VAL A 56 -11.51 5.10 -4.58
CA VAL A 56 -12.47 4.67 -5.62
C VAL A 56 -11.71 4.01 -6.77
N ALA A 57 -10.73 4.71 -7.37
CA ALA A 57 -10.00 4.20 -8.53
C ALA A 57 -9.23 2.90 -8.21
N TYR A 58 -8.53 2.87 -7.08
CA TYR A 58 -7.73 1.71 -6.67
C TYR A 58 -8.57 0.44 -6.58
N ASN A 59 -9.71 0.51 -5.88
CA ASN A 59 -10.52 -0.68 -5.66
C ASN A 59 -11.18 -1.17 -6.96
N CYS A 60 -11.67 -0.24 -7.81
CA CYS A 60 -12.28 -0.60 -9.09
C CYS A 60 -11.29 -1.32 -10.03
N VAL A 61 -10.06 -0.78 -10.14
CA VAL A 61 -9.02 -1.36 -11.01
C VAL A 61 -8.55 -2.71 -10.47
N LEU A 62 -8.39 -2.82 -9.14
CA LEU A 62 -7.96 -4.07 -8.52
C LEU A 62 -8.98 -5.20 -8.72
N ILE A 63 -10.28 -4.94 -8.50
CA ILE A 63 -11.34 -5.91 -8.74
C ILE A 63 -11.33 -6.35 -10.21
N ASN A 64 -11.27 -5.40 -11.14
CA ASN A 64 -11.27 -5.68 -12.56
C ASN A 64 -10.06 -6.55 -12.98
N ALA A 65 -8.87 -6.24 -12.48
CA ALA A 65 -7.66 -7.01 -12.80
C ALA A 65 -7.73 -8.46 -12.29
N GLN A 66 -8.33 -8.68 -11.11
CA GLN A 66 -8.54 -10.03 -10.59
C GLN A 66 -9.52 -10.84 -11.45
N LYS A 67 -10.54 -10.18 -12.04
CA LYS A 67 -11.46 -10.82 -13.01
C LYS A 67 -10.75 -11.31 -14.28
N TRP A 68 -9.69 -10.62 -14.72
CA TRP A 68 -8.89 -11.04 -15.89
C TRP A 68 -7.97 -12.24 -15.61
N LEU A 69 -7.62 -12.49 -14.35
CA LEU A 69 -6.66 -13.54 -13.95
C LEU A 69 -7.17 -14.30 -12.69
N PRO A 70 -8.31 -15.01 -12.77
CA PRO A 70 -8.95 -15.64 -11.62
C PRO A 70 -8.11 -16.76 -10.98
N HIS A 71 -7.26 -17.43 -11.76
CA HIS A 71 -6.37 -18.49 -11.25
C HIS A 71 -5.03 -17.95 -10.72
N ARG A 72 -4.70 -16.67 -10.97
CA ARG A 72 -3.43 -16.02 -10.58
C ARG A 72 -3.69 -14.65 -9.95
N VAL A 73 -4.62 -14.61 -9.00
CA VAL A 73 -5.07 -13.37 -8.34
C VAL A 73 -3.96 -12.67 -7.56
N GLY A 74 -2.96 -13.42 -7.06
CA GLY A 74 -1.78 -12.86 -6.40
C GLY A 74 -0.90 -12.11 -7.39
N LEU A 75 -0.58 -12.71 -8.54
CA LEU A 75 0.17 -12.06 -9.63
C LEU A 75 -0.59 -10.84 -10.18
N ALA A 76 -1.90 -10.98 -10.43
CA ALA A 76 -2.73 -9.89 -10.94
C ALA A 76 -2.77 -8.71 -9.98
N GLY A 77 -3.05 -8.97 -8.70
CA GLY A 77 -3.01 -7.97 -7.64
C GLY A 77 -1.62 -7.34 -7.52
N GLY A 78 -0.56 -8.15 -7.50
CA GLY A 78 0.82 -7.68 -7.43
C GLY A 78 1.22 -6.76 -8.59
N LEU A 79 0.79 -7.06 -9.82
CA LEU A 79 1.07 -6.24 -11.01
C LEU A 79 0.34 -4.89 -10.99
N ILE A 80 -0.90 -4.83 -10.52
CA ILE A 80 -1.62 -3.55 -10.39
C ILE A 80 -1.01 -2.72 -9.27
N VAL A 81 -0.77 -3.37 -8.14
CA VAL A 81 -0.31 -2.72 -6.92
C VAL A 81 1.17 -2.33 -7.03
N SER A 82 1.95 -2.93 -7.95
CA SER A 82 3.33 -2.51 -8.27
C SER A 82 3.40 -1.11 -8.87
N GLY A 83 2.39 -0.67 -9.65
CA GLY A 83 2.31 0.69 -10.16
C GLY A 83 2.38 1.74 -9.05
N PHE A 84 1.79 1.44 -7.88
CA PHE A 84 1.89 2.28 -6.69
C PHE A 84 3.33 2.34 -6.13
N GLY A 85 4.04 1.21 -6.13
CA GLY A 85 5.44 1.15 -5.69
C GLY A 85 6.39 1.89 -6.64
N CYS A 86 6.16 1.78 -7.95
CA CYS A 86 6.97 2.45 -8.98
C CYS A 86 6.71 3.97 -9.06
N GLY A 87 5.57 4.47 -8.59
CA GLY A 87 5.19 5.88 -8.73
C GLY A 87 6.20 6.86 -8.11
N ALA A 88 6.71 6.56 -6.91
CA ALA A 88 7.66 7.44 -6.23
C ALA A 88 9.01 7.54 -6.97
N PHE A 89 9.44 6.50 -7.68
CA PHE A 89 10.65 6.56 -8.52
C PHE A 89 10.52 7.59 -9.65
N LEU A 90 9.34 7.69 -10.27
CA LEU A 90 9.08 8.63 -11.36
C LEU A 90 8.84 10.06 -10.84
N ILE A 91 8.10 10.19 -9.74
CA ILE A 91 7.56 11.48 -9.28
C ILE A 91 8.52 12.21 -8.33
N SER A 92 9.21 11.51 -7.42
CA SER A 92 10.06 12.15 -6.41
C SER A 92 11.18 13.00 -7.00
N PRO A 93 11.94 12.55 -8.03
CA PRO A 93 12.98 13.40 -8.64
C PRO A 93 12.40 14.65 -9.31
N ILE A 94 11.24 14.53 -9.95
CA ILE A 94 10.55 15.66 -10.59
C ILE A 94 10.12 16.67 -9.52
N GLN A 95 9.51 16.21 -8.42
CA GLN A 95 9.12 17.06 -7.29
C GLN A 95 10.32 17.76 -6.66
N THR A 96 11.38 17.02 -6.32
CA THR A 96 12.57 17.59 -5.69
C THR A 96 13.26 18.60 -6.59
N LYS A 97 13.44 18.29 -7.89
CA LYS A 97 14.08 19.20 -8.84
C LYS A 97 13.23 20.44 -9.12
N PHE A 98 11.90 20.31 -9.12
CA PHE A 98 11.00 21.45 -9.29
C PHE A 98 10.99 22.34 -8.05
N ILE A 99 10.83 21.78 -6.85
CA ILE A 99 10.70 22.54 -5.60
C ILE A 99 12.06 23.12 -5.18
N ASN A 100 13.11 22.31 -5.19
CA ASN A 100 14.45 22.64 -4.70
C ASN A 100 15.53 22.41 -5.78
N PRO A 101 15.50 23.16 -6.90
CA PRO A 101 16.48 23.02 -7.98
C PRO A 101 17.91 23.31 -7.55
N TRP A 102 18.08 24.12 -6.50
CA TRP A 102 19.37 24.56 -5.98
C TRP A 102 19.90 23.69 -4.84
N ASN A 103 19.19 22.62 -4.49
CA ASN A 103 19.56 21.70 -3.42
C ASN A 103 19.87 22.40 -2.09
N TYR A 104 19.03 23.37 -1.70
CA TYR A 104 19.09 24.00 -0.39
C TYR A 104 19.01 22.94 0.71
N SER A 105 19.70 23.20 1.82
CA SER A 105 19.59 22.39 3.04
C SER A 105 18.55 23.00 3.98
N PRO A 106 17.81 22.17 4.74
CA PRO A 106 16.94 22.66 5.80
C PRO A 106 17.76 23.33 6.92
N ASN A 107 17.09 24.16 7.73
CA ASN A 107 17.68 24.74 8.94
C ASN A 107 17.83 23.69 10.07
N GLU A 108 18.37 24.11 11.23
CA GLU A 108 18.58 23.23 12.39
C GLU A 108 17.28 22.57 12.90
N ASP A 109 16.14 23.23 12.69
CA ASP A 109 14.81 22.75 13.05
C ASP A 109 14.18 21.83 11.97
N GLY A 110 14.86 21.59 10.84
CA GLY A 110 14.38 20.74 9.76
C GLY A 110 13.47 21.42 8.73
N TYR A 111 13.34 22.75 8.76
CA TYR A 111 12.50 23.54 7.86
C TYR A 111 13.29 24.27 6.77
N PHE A 112 12.67 24.43 5.60
CA PHE A 112 13.17 25.31 4.54
C PHE A 112 12.65 26.73 4.74
N THR A 113 13.53 27.73 4.67
CA THR A 113 13.21 29.14 4.90
C THR A 113 13.39 30.01 3.64
N GLN A 114 13.90 29.43 2.55
CA GLN A 114 14.17 30.14 1.31
C GLN A 114 12.86 30.51 0.60
N THR A 115 12.64 31.79 0.35
CA THR A 115 11.39 32.31 -0.22
C THR A 115 11.12 31.76 -1.62
N ASP A 116 12.13 31.64 -2.47
CA ASP A 116 11.99 31.11 -3.83
C ASP A 116 11.57 29.63 -3.83
N LEU A 117 12.02 28.84 -2.86
CA LEU A 117 11.58 27.46 -2.67
C LEU A 117 10.12 27.41 -2.21
N LEU A 118 9.76 28.23 -1.21
CA LEU A 118 8.42 28.25 -0.64
C LEU A 118 7.36 28.68 -1.67
N GLU A 119 7.69 29.62 -2.56
CA GLU A 119 6.81 30.07 -3.64
C GLU A 119 6.54 28.99 -4.71
N ARG A 120 7.43 28.00 -4.85
CA ARG A 120 7.24 26.86 -5.77
C ARG A 120 6.35 25.76 -5.17
N VAL A 121 6.17 25.72 -3.85
CA VAL A 121 5.39 24.66 -3.19
C VAL A 121 3.93 24.63 -3.65
N PRO A 122 3.18 25.76 -3.75
CA PRO A 122 1.84 25.71 -4.32
C PRO A 122 1.84 25.24 -5.78
N GLN A 123 2.76 25.77 -6.59
CA GLN A 123 2.82 25.51 -8.04
C GLN A 123 3.04 24.03 -8.37
N VAL A 124 3.77 23.28 -7.51
CA VAL A 124 4.02 21.85 -7.72
C VAL A 124 2.71 21.06 -7.80
N PHE A 125 1.65 21.48 -7.10
CA PHE A 125 0.36 20.80 -7.14
C PHE A 125 -0.29 20.87 -8.52
N LEU A 126 -0.17 21.97 -9.25
CA LEU A 126 -0.67 22.09 -10.62
C LEU A 126 0.15 21.24 -11.60
N VAL A 127 1.47 21.21 -11.42
CA VAL A 127 2.36 20.34 -12.21
C VAL A 127 1.98 18.88 -12.01
N LEU A 128 1.83 18.45 -10.75
CA LEU A 128 1.42 17.08 -10.39
C LEU A 128 0.03 16.75 -10.90
N ALA A 129 -0.95 17.65 -10.77
CA ALA A 129 -2.29 17.43 -11.30
C ALA A 129 -2.27 17.23 -12.83
N THR A 130 -1.45 18.00 -13.54
CA THR A 130 -1.28 17.84 -14.99
C THR A 130 -0.67 16.49 -15.34
N VAL A 131 0.45 16.13 -14.68
CA VAL A 131 1.14 14.85 -14.91
C VAL A 131 0.22 13.66 -14.59
N PHE A 132 -0.45 13.70 -13.44
CA PHE A 132 -1.39 12.66 -13.02
C PHE A 132 -2.59 12.58 -13.96
N GLY A 133 -3.16 13.72 -14.37
CA GLY A 133 -4.26 13.76 -15.33
C GLY A 133 -3.89 13.11 -16.66
N VAL A 134 -2.72 13.41 -17.22
CA VAL A 134 -2.24 12.80 -18.48
C VAL A 134 -2.06 11.29 -18.33
N ILE A 135 -1.35 10.83 -17.30
CA ILE A 135 -1.11 9.41 -17.07
C ILE A 135 -2.43 8.66 -16.84
N GLN A 136 -3.34 9.22 -16.06
CA GLN A 136 -4.65 8.64 -15.78
C GLN A 136 -5.53 8.57 -17.03
N MET A 137 -5.54 9.62 -17.87
CA MET A 137 -6.28 9.62 -19.14
C MET A 137 -5.79 8.51 -20.08
N ILE A 138 -4.48 8.32 -20.19
CA ILE A 138 -3.90 7.22 -20.96
C ILE A 138 -4.34 5.88 -20.35
N GLY A 139 -4.21 5.70 -19.03
CA GLY A 139 -4.61 4.48 -18.34
C GLY A 139 -6.09 4.12 -18.53
N LEU A 140 -6.99 5.11 -18.52
CA LEU A 140 -8.43 4.94 -18.71
C LEU A 140 -8.80 4.41 -20.10
N LEU A 141 -7.94 4.57 -21.10
CA LEU A 141 -8.14 3.98 -22.44
C LEU A 141 -7.96 2.45 -22.41
N PHE A 142 -7.17 1.94 -21.48
CA PHE A 142 -6.83 0.52 -21.36
C PHE A 142 -7.69 -0.24 -20.34
N ILE A 143 -8.57 0.44 -19.60
CA ILE A 143 -9.48 -0.24 -18.66
C ILE A 143 -10.66 -0.81 -19.44
N GLY A 144 -10.64 -2.13 -19.61
CA GLY A 144 -11.73 -2.94 -20.15
C GLY A 144 -12.15 -4.04 -19.18
N GLU A 145 -13.42 -4.44 -19.28
CA GLU A 145 -13.93 -5.64 -18.64
C GLU A 145 -13.70 -6.87 -19.54
N PRO A 146 -13.42 -8.05 -18.97
CA PRO A 146 -13.34 -9.27 -19.76
C PRO A 146 -14.71 -9.58 -20.40
N ARG A 147 -14.75 -9.77 -21.71
CA ARG A 147 -15.98 -10.10 -22.45
C ARG A 147 -16.28 -11.60 -22.30
N GLY A 148 -17.52 -11.95 -21.97
CA GLY A 148 -17.98 -13.35 -21.94
C GLY A 148 -17.54 -14.14 -20.70
N VAL A 149 -16.99 -13.47 -19.69
CA VAL A 149 -16.88 -14.03 -18.35
C VAL A 149 -18.13 -13.58 -17.60
N ASP A 150 -19.24 -14.30 -17.80
CA ASP A 150 -20.02 -14.62 -16.62
C ASP A 150 -19.00 -15.19 -15.65
N VAL A 151 -18.94 -14.68 -14.42
CA VAL A 151 -18.14 -15.35 -13.39
C VAL A 151 -18.85 -16.68 -13.13
N ILE A 152 -18.61 -17.64 -14.02
CA ILE A 152 -18.88 -19.04 -13.82
C ILE A 152 -17.92 -19.38 -12.70
N TYR A 153 -18.45 -19.43 -11.47
CA TYR A 153 -17.97 -20.43 -10.54
C TYR A 153 -17.98 -21.71 -11.37
N GLU A 154 -16.80 -22.25 -11.72
CA GLU A 154 -16.72 -23.57 -12.31
C GLU A 154 -17.43 -24.49 -11.32
N ASP A 155 -18.72 -24.72 -11.56
CA ASP A 155 -19.41 -25.90 -11.10
C ASP A 155 -18.62 -27.02 -11.77
N ASP A 156 -17.79 -27.70 -10.98
CA ASP A 156 -17.33 -29.04 -11.31
C ASP A 156 -18.61 -29.87 -11.56
N GLU A 157 -19.03 -29.95 -12.82
CA GLU A 157 -20.01 -30.92 -13.25
C GLU A 157 -19.45 -32.31 -12.88
N GLU A 158 -20.22 -33.00 -12.03
CA GLU A 158 -19.96 -34.32 -11.47
C GLU A 158 -19.11 -34.37 -10.17
N LEU A 159 -19.66 -33.90 -9.05
CA LEU A 159 -20.12 -34.77 -7.94
C LEU A 159 -20.54 -33.95 -6.69
N SER A 160 -21.83 -34.08 -6.35
CA SER A 160 -22.52 -33.75 -5.08
C SER A 160 -23.27 -32.40 -4.97
N PRO A 161 -24.57 -32.41 -4.57
CA PRO A 161 -25.37 -31.21 -4.37
C PRO A 161 -25.12 -30.65 -2.96
N ARG A 162 -24.05 -29.88 -2.80
CA ARG A 162 -24.01 -28.85 -1.76
C ARG A 162 -23.98 -27.53 -2.49
N SER A 163 -25.11 -26.84 -2.52
CA SER A 163 -25.19 -25.41 -2.82
C SER A 163 -24.01 -24.72 -2.12
N GLU A 164 -23.06 -24.17 -2.87
CA GLU A 164 -22.04 -23.33 -2.27
C GLU A 164 -22.76 -22.18 -1.56
N GLU A 165 -22.79 -22.23 -0.23
CA GLU A 165 -23.51 -21.26 0.60
C GLU A 165 -22.89 -19.88 0.35
N GLN A 166 -23.62 -18.99 -0.34
CA GLN A 166 -23.19 -17.61 -0.57
C GLN A 166 -23.02 -16.92 0.79
N LEU A 167 -21.79 -16.49 1.10
CA LEU A 167 -21.44 -15.86 2.36
C LEU A 167 -22.05 -14.47 2.41
N SER A 168 -22.86 -14.22 3.44
CA SER A 168 -23.37 -12.88 3.68
C SER A 168 -22.23 -11.94 4.08
N VAL A 169 -22.25 -10.68 3.60
CA VAL A 169 -21.30 -9.64 4.02
C VAL A 169 -21.23 -9.52 5.54
N LYS A 170 -22.38 -9.67 6.22
CA LYS A 170 -22.44 -9.62 7.69
C LYS A 170 -21.61 -10.75 8.31
N GLU A 171 -21.74 -11.98 7.80
CA GLU A 171 -21.01 -13.14 8.29
C GLU A 171 -19.50 -12.99 8.09
N ILE A 172 -19.10 -12.47 6.92
CA ILE A 172 -17.70 -12.15 6.60
C ILE A 172 -17.16 -11.14 7.61
N MET A 173 -17.83 -9.99 7.78
CA MET A 173 -17.34 -8.89 8.62
C MET A 173 -17.31 -9.25 10.12
N THR A 174 -18.16 -10.17 10.58
CA THR A 174 -18.13 -10.66 11.98
C THR A 174 -17.22 -11.87 12.17
N SER A 175 -16.61 -12.39 11.11
CA SER A 175 -15.78 -13.59 11.20
C SER A 175 -14.45 -13.32 11.92
N ILE A 176 -13.97 -14.33 12.65
CA ILE A 176 -12.63 -14.27 13.26
C ILE A 176 -11.55 -14.11 12.18
N THR A 177 -11.73 -14.73 11.01
CA THR A 177 -10.79 -14.57 9.87
C THR A 177 -10.66 -13.11 9.43
N PHE A 178 -11.78 -12.38 9.32
CA PHE A 178 -11.76 -10.95 9.01
C PHE A 178 -11.03 -10.15 10.09
N VAL A 179 -11.33 -10.41 11.36
CA VAL A 179 -10.68 -9.71 12.48
C VAL A 179 -9.16 -9.96 12.49
N VAL A 180 -8.72 -11.22 12.27
CA VAL A 180 -7.30 -11.55 12.19
C VAL A 180 -6.62 -10.83 11.03
N LEU A 181 -7.21 -10.82 9.83
CA LEU A 181 -6.68 -10.09 8.67
C LEU A 181 -6.63 -8.57 8.93
N PHE A 182 -7.68 -8.03 9.55
CA PHE A 182 -7.77 -6.62 9.91
C PHE A 182 -6.65 -6.21 10.88
N VAL A 183 -6.52 -6.91 12.01
CA VAL A 183 -5.50 -6.58 13.02
C VAL A 183 -4.08 -6.83 12.49
N THR A 184 -3.89 -7.87 11.69
CA THR A 184 -2.63 -8.13 10.95
C THR A 184 -2.28 -6.91 10.09
N LEU A 185 -3.24 -6.37 9.33
CA LEU A 185 -3.00 -5.17 8.54
C LEU A 185 -2.78 -3.92 9.40
N VAL A 186 -3.43 -3.79 10.56
CA VAL A 186 -3.17 -2.67 11.49
C VAL A 186 -1.68 -2.65 11.87
N PHE A 187 -1.14 -3.77 12.34
CA PHE A 187 0.24 -3.83 12.80
C PHE A 187 1.28 -3.73 11.68
N ASN A 188 1.08 -4.42 10.55
CA ASN A 188 1.94 -4.21 9.38
C ASN A 188 1.88 -2.76 8.89
N GLY A 189 0.68 -2.17 8.89
CA GLY A 189 0.48 -0.80 8.43
C GLY A 189 1.26 0.21 9.28
N VAL A 190 1.37 0.00 10.61
CA VAL A 190 2.22 0.85 11.47
C VAL A 190 3.68 0.74 11.05
N TRP A 191 4.17 -0.49 10.86
CA TRP A 191 5.54 -0.75 10.42
C TRP A 191 5.85 -0.11 9.06
N VAL A 192 4.96 -0.30 8.08
CA VAL A 192 5.09 0.27 6.73
C VAL A 192 5.11 1.80 6.77
N GLN A 193 4.18 2.42 7.49
CA GLN A 193 4.06 3.87 7.54
C GLN A 193 5.25 4.52 8.28
N ALA A 194 5.72 3.90 9.36
CA ALA A 194 6.88 4.38 10.08
C ALA A 194 8.14 4.36 9.22
N ILE A 195 8.42 3.25 8.54
CA ILE A 195 9.60 3.16 7.68
C ILE A 195 9.49 4.16 6.54
N SER A 196 8.34 4.23 5.86
CA SER A 196 8.14 5.12 4.71
C SER A 196 8.26 6.59 5.09
N GLY A 197 7.80 6.98 6.29
CA GLY A 197 7.81 8.36 6.76
C GLY A 197 9.10 8.80 7.46
N LEU A 198 9.81 7.89 8.14
CA LEU A 198 10.89 8.27 9.06
C LEU A 198 12.29 7.85 8.58
N PHE A 199 12.44 6.97 7.58
CA PHE A 199 13.78 6.49 7.18
C PHE A 199 14.71 7.63 6.74
N LYS A 200 14.18 8.66 6.06
CA LYS A 200 14.97 9.81 5.61
C LYS A 200 15.44 10.65 6.79
N ALA A 201 14.54 10.97 7.72
CA ALA A 201 14.87 11.72 8.93
C ALA A 201 15.86 10.96 9.84
N PHE A 202 15.73 9.64 9.92
CA PHE A 202 16.73 8.79 10.57
C PHE A 202 18.09 8.85 9.87
N GLY A 203 18.12 8.73 8.54
CA GLY A 203 19.34 8.81 7.75
C GLY A 203 20.07 10.15 7.89
N GLN A 204 19.32 11.25 8.00
CA GLN A 204 19.87 12.60 8.20
C GLN A 204 20.65 12.77 9.51
N GLN A 205 20.49 11.88 10.49
CA GLN A 205 21.30 11.91 11.72
C GLN A 205 22.80 11.62 11.47
N PHE A 206 23.13 10.98 10.34
CA PHE A 206 24.51 10.59 10.02
C PHE A 206 24.90 10.71 8.54
N VAL A 207 23.94 10.96 7.64
CA VAL A 207 24.17 11.20 6.20
C VAL A 207 23.73 12.63 5.88
N THR A 208 24.68 13.46 5.43
CA THR A 208 24.42 14.87 5.09
C THR A 208 23.97 15.09 3.64
N ASP A 209 24.21 14.11 2.76
CA ASP A 209 23.86 14.20 1.34
C ASP A 209 22.37 13.87 1.09
N ASP A 210 21.55 14.90 0.90
CA ASP A 210 20.12 14.75 0.63
C ASP A 210 19.83 14.09 -0.73
N PHE A 211 20.71 14.30 -1.72
CA PHE A 211 20.58 13.66 -3.03
C PHE A 211 20.82 12.15 -2.94
N PHE A 212 21.79 11.73 -2.11
CA PHE A 212 21.97 10.32 -1.82
C PHE A 212 20.76 9.71 -1.10
N LEU A 213 20.18 10.40 -0.11
CA LEU A 213 18.97 9.93 0.57
C LEU A 213 17.75 9.86 -0.39
N ALA A 214 17.62 10.82 -1.31
CA ALA A 214 16.62 10.79 -2.38
C ALA A 214 16.85 9.62 -3.36
N THR A 215 18.13 9.29 -3.62
CA THR A 215 18.52 8.13 -4.42
C THR A 215 18.11 6.84 -3.73
N ILE A 216 18.36 6.69 -2.42
CA ILE A 216 17.85 5.55 -1.63
C ILE A 216 16.34 5.40 -1.80
N SER A 217 15.58 6.50 -1.66
CA SER A 217 14.12 6.48 -1.83
C SER A 217 13.69 5.99 -3.22
N SER A 218 14.40 6.44 -4.26
CA SER A 218 14.14 6.08 -5.66
C SER A 218 14.38 4.59 -5.91
N PHE A 219 15.50 4.05 -5.44
CA PHE A 219 15.79 2.61 -5.54
C PHE A 219 14.84 1.77 -4.67
N ALA A 220 14.58 2.19 -3.44
CA ALA A 220 13.64 1.51 -2.55
C ALA A 220 12.25 1.39 -3.18
N SER A 221 11.82 2.40 -3.95
CA SER A 221 10.57 2.37 -4.72
C SER A 221 10.59 1.32 -5.84
N ILE A 222 11.71 1.14 -6.55
CA ILE A 222 11.89 0.07 -7.54
C ILE A 222 11.80 -1.31 -6.87
N PHE A 223 12.51 -1.50 -5.75
CA PHE A 223 12.46 -2.73 -4.98
C PHE A 223 11.05 -3.02 -4.45
N ASN A 224 10.33 -2.00 -3.99
CA ASN A 224 8.93 -2.11 -3.59
C ASN A 224 8.02 -2.52 -4.75
N CYS A 225 8.25 -1.96 -5.94
CA CYS A 225 7.51 -2.28 -7.14
C CYS A 225 7.73 -3.74 -7.56
N GLY A 226 8.99 -4.16 -7.68
CA GLY A 226 9.35 -5.53 -8.06
C GLY A 226 8.92 -6.57 -7.02
N SER A 227 9.06 -6.25 -5.73
CA SER A 227 8.69 -7.19 -4.66
C SER A 227 7.18 -7.45 -4.62
N ARG A 228 6.32 -6.47 -4.96
CA ARG A 228 4.86 -6.69 -5.02
C ARG A 228 4.47 -7.80 -5.99
N VAL A 229 5.08 -7.81 -7.16
CA VAL A 229 4.90 -8.88 -8.17
C VAL A 229 5.47 -10.20 -7.65
N MET A 230 6.67 -10.17 -7.06
CA MET A 230 7.32 -11.34 -6.49
C MET A 230 6.49 -12.00 -5.39
N TRP A 231 5.99 -11.23 -4.42
CA TRP A 231 5.18 -11.74 -3.30
C TRP A 231 3.83 -12.24 -3.76
N GLY A 232 3.18 -11.55 -4.70
CA GLY A 232 1.93 -12.02 -5.31
C GLY A 232 2.08 -13.38 -5.99
N ASN A 233 3.12 -13.54 -6.81
CA ASN A 233 3.43 -14.80 -7.48
C ASN A 233 3.86 -15.91 -6.49
N LEU A 234 4.64 -15.56 -5.46
CA LEU A 234 5.03 -16.52 -4.42
C LEU A 234 3.81 -17.03 -3.65
N ALA A 235 2.85 -16.15 -3.35
CA ALA A 235 1.62 -16.52 -2.66
C ALA A 235 0.71 -17.39 -3.53
N ASP A 236 0.63 -17.14 -4.84
CA ASP A 236 -0.06 -18.04 -5.77
C ASP A 236 0.53 -19.46 -5.75
N LYS A 237 1.86 -19.60 -5.58
CA LYS A 237 2.55 -20.90 -5.56
C LYS A 237 2.59 -21.59 -4.19
N THR A 238 2.56 -20.83 -3.10
CA THR A 238 2.75 -21.35 -1.73
C THR A 238 1.48 -21.17 -0.92
N SER A 239 1.41 -20.08 -0.15
CA SER A 239 0.25 -19.64 0.60
C SER A 239 0.43 -18.19 1.05
N TYR A 240 -0.66 -17.58 1.50
CA TYR A 240 -0.60 -16.30 2.20
C TYR A 240 0.27 -16.39 3.45
N GLN A 241 0.08 -17.43 4.28
CA GLN A 241 0.80 -17.58 5.54
C GLN A 241 2.31 -17.64 5.33
N THR A 242 2.77 -18.51 4.43
CA THR A 242 4.20 -18.69 4.16
C THR A 242 4.82 -17.39 3.67
N SER A 243 4.20 -16.74 2.67
CA SER A 243 4.73 -15.52 2.09
C SER A 243 4.80 -14.37 3.11
N MET A 244 3.74 -14.21 3.90
CA MET A 244 3.64 -13.13 4.87
C MET A 244 4.59 -13.35 6.06
N VAL A 245 4.72 -14.58 6.57
CA VAL A 245 5.66 -14.91 7.65
C VAL A 245 7.11 -14.65 7.22
N ILE A 246 7.49 -15.03 5.99
CA ILE A 246 8.83 -14.75 5.47
C ILE A 246 9.06 -13.24 5.39
N ALA A 247 8.13 -12.49 4.78
CA ALA A 247 8.25 -11.04 4.62
C ALA A 247 8.31 -10.31 5.97
N SER A 248 7.44 -10.68 6.93
CA SER A 248 7.46 -10.12 8.29
C SER A 248 8.73 -10.46 9.04
N THR A 249 9.25 -11.69 8.91
CA THR A 249 10.52 -12.08 9.55
C THR A 249 11.68 -11.23 9.04
N ILE A 250 11.82 -11.08 7.72
CA ILE A 250 12.85 -10.23 7.13
C ILE A 250 12.67 -8.77 7.58
N GLY A 251 11.43 -8.27 7.59
CA GLY A 251 11.10 -6.91 8.03
C GLY A 251 11.49 -6.65 9.49
N CYS A 252 11.20 -7.59 10.39
CA CYS A 252 11.57 -7.53 11.82
C CYS A 252 13.10 -7.51 12.00
N VAL A 253 13.81 -8.40 11.32
CA VAL A 253 15.27 -8.46 11.42
C VAL A 253 15.90 -7.16 10.92
N LEU A 254 15.46 -6.63 9.78
CA LEU A 254 15.99 -5.38 9.23
C LEU A 254 15.72 -4.20 10.16
N ILE A 255 14.49 -4.04 10.67
CA ILE A 255 14.16 -2.89 11.53
C ILE A 255 14.88 -2.96 12.89
N TRP A 256 15.03 -4.14 13.49
CA TRP A 256 15.77 -4.30 14.76
C TRP A 256 17.28 -4.11 14.61
N THR A 257 17.82 -4.42 13.42
CA THR A 257 19.24 -4.22 13.14
C THR A 257 19.58 -2.82 12.63
N LEU A 258 18.60 -1.91 12.45
CA LEU A 258 18.85 -0.52 12.05
C LEU A 258 19.76 0.23 13.03
N GLY A 259 19.75 -0.14 14.32
CA GLY A 259 20.68 0.44 15.30
C GLY A 259 22.15 0.26 14.90
N VAL A 260 22.50 -0.86 14.25
CA VAL A 260 23.86 -1.13 13.76
C VAL A 260 24.24 -0.16 12.63
N VAL A 261 23.29 0.18 11.76
CA VAL A 261 23.51 1.16 10.67
C VAL A 261 23.86 2.53 11.25
N GLN A 262 23.16 2.95 12.32
CA GLN A 262 23.46 4.20 13.01
C GLN A 262 24.81 4.17 13.72
N MET A 263 25.14 3.06 14.41
CA MET A 263 26.42 2.90 15.10
C MET A 263 27.61 3.01 14.14
N LEU A 264 27.50 2.39 12.96
CA LEU A 264 28.55 2.41 11.93
C LEU A 264 28.50 3.67 11.05
N ARG A 265 27.45 4.50 11.17
CA ARG A 265 27.21 5.73 10.40
C ARG A 265 27.39 5.51 8.88
N SER A 266 27.03 4.33 8.38
CA SER A 266 27.34 3.93 6.99
C SER A 266 26.17 4.24 6.04
N PRO A 267 26.35 5.14 5.05
CA PRO A 267 25.32 5.47 4.08
C PRO A 267 24.95 4.27 3.18
N TYR A 268 25.93 3.42 2.85
CA TYR A 268 25.71 2.23 2.02
C TYR A 268 24.90 1.14 2.75
N MET A 269 25.12 0.98 4.06
CA MET A 269 24.29 0.07 4.86
C MET A 269 22.86 0.57 4.94
N LEU A 270 22.66 1.89 5.11
CA LEU A 270 21.32 2.48 5.07
C LEU A 270 20.61 2.18 3.74
N PHE A 271 21.31 2.32 2.61
CA PHE A 271 20.77 1.98 1.29
C PHE A 271 20.25 0.53 1.24
N VAL A 272 21.07 -0.43 1.66
CA VAL A 272 20.70 -1.87 1.63
C VAL A 272 19.52 -2.15 2.56
N TRP A 273 19.53 -1.60 3.78
CA TRP A 273 18.45 -1.81 4.75
C TRP A 273 17.13 -1.23 4.27
N VAL A 274 17.14 0.00 3.75
CA VAL A 274 15.91 0.65 3.27
C VAL A 274 15.36 -0.08 2.05
N CYS A 275 16.20 -0.48 1.09
CA CYS A 275 15.74 -1.29 -0.05
C CYS A 275 15.14 -2.63 0.40
N GLY A 276 15.80 -3.33 1.33
CA GLY A 276 15.30 -4.58 1.90
C GLY A 276 13.98 -4.42 2.64
N MET A 277 13.83 -3.34 3.43
CA MET A 277 12.57 -3.04 4.11
C MET A 277 11.45 -2.73 3.10
N PHE A 278 11.74 -1.97 2.04
CA PHE A 278 10.76 -1.68 0.99
C PHE A 278 10.38 -2.93 0.19
N CYS A 279 11.25 -3.94 0.07
CA CYS A 279 10.83 -5.25 -0.42
C CYS A 279 9.71 -5.86 0.45
N CYS A 280 9.83 -5.78 1.78
CA CYS A 280 8.82 -6.26 2.72
C CYS A 280 7.54 -5.40 2.73
N VAL A 281 7.65 -4.08 2.55
CA VAL A 281 6.47 -3.21 2.37
C VAL A 281 5.61 -3.68 1.20
N GLY A 282 6.23 -4.15 0.12
CA GLY A 282 5.51 -4.70 -1.04
C GLY A 282 4.71 -5.96 -0.73
N ALA A 283 5.13 -6.75 0.26
CA ALA A 283 4.41 -7.95 0.70
C ALA A 283 3.06 -7.57 1.32
N THR A 284 3.04 -6.62 2.26
CA THR A 284 1.81 -6.20 2.96
C THR A 284 0.71 -5.78 1.98
N TYR A 285 1.04 -5.01 0.93
CA TYR A 285 0.01 -4.53 0.00
C TYR A 285 -0.41 -5.55 -1.05
N SER A 286 0.43 -6.55 -1.35
CA SER A 286 0.13 -7.57 -2.38
C SER A 286 -0.58 -8.79 -1.77
N LEU A 287 -0.18 -9.17 -0.56
CA LEU A 287 -0.64 -10.39 0.10
C LEU A 287 -2.01 -10.22 0.77
N LEU A 288 -2.35 -9.04 1.28
CA LEU A 288 -3.64 -8.79 1.92
C LEU A 288 -4.85 -8.84 0.97
N PRO A 289 -4.83 -8.24 -0.24
CA PRO A 289 -5.92 -8.44 -1.20
C PRO A 289 -5.99 -9.90 -1.67
N TYR A 290 -4.84 -10.57 -1.85
CA TYR A 290 -4.80 -12.01 -2.15
C TYR A 290 -5.49 -12.84 -1.06
N ALA A 291 -5.12 -12.62 0.21
CA ALA A 291 -5.68 -13.35 1.35
C ALA A 291 -7.18 -13.11 1.49
N THR A 292 -7.60 -11.87 1.32
CA THR A 292 -9.02 -11.49 1.37
C THR A 292 -9.81 -12.21 0.28
N TYR A 293 -9.27 -12.24 -0.94
CA TYR A 293 -9.91 -12.93 -2.06
C TYR A 293 -10.01 -14.44 -1.78
N LYS A 294 -8.91 -15.09 -1.37
CA LYS A 294 -8.88 -16.54 -1.15
C LYS A 294 -9.70 -16.98 0.07
N CYS A 295 -9.65 -16.26 1.20
CA CYS A 295 -10.42 -16.61 2.40
C CYS A 295 -11.93 -16.50 2.18
N PHE A 296 -12.38 -15.51 1.41
CA PHE A 296 -13.81 -15.25 1.19
C PHE A 296 -14.28 -15.58 -0.23
N LYS A 297 -13.51 -16.41 -0.97
CA LYS A 297 -13.81 -16.87 -2.34
C LYS A 297 -14.18 -15.75 -3.34
N GLY A 298 -13.59 -14.57 -3.19
CA GLY A 298 -13.89 -13.39 -4.02
C GLY A 298 -15.31 -12.82 -3.86
N GLN A 299 -16.17 -13.41 -3.03
CA GLN A 299 -17.54 -12.96 -2.81
C GLN A 299 -17.54 -11.59 -2.12
N HIS A 300 -18.24 -10.63 -2.71
CA HIS A 300 -18.28 -9.25 -2.25
C HIS A 300 -16.87 -8.63 -2.01
N PHE A 301 -15.85 -9.05 -2.78
CA PHE A 301 -14.45 -8.68 -2.54
C PHE A 301 -14.25 -7.16 -2.38
N GLY A 302 -14.88 -6.36 -3.25
CA GLY A 302 -14.76 -4.90 -3.20
C GLY A 302 -15.22 -4.28 -1.87
N LEU A 303 -16.27 -4.82 -1.26
CA LEU A 303 -16.76 -4.38 0.06
C LEU A 303 -15.85 -4.90 1.17
N THR A 304 -15.53 -6.20 1.15
CA THR A 304 -14.74 -6.86 2.20
C THR A 304 -13.32 -6.31 2.29
N TYR A 305 -12.61 -6.24 1.16
CA TYR A 305 -11.27 -5.68 1.12
C TYR A 305 -11.28 -4.18 1.40
N GLY A 306 -12.31 -3.47 0.91
CA GLY A 306 -12.53 -2.07 1.25
C GLY A 306 -12.68 -1.83 2.75
N ALA A 307 -13.32 -2.74 3.48
CA ALA A 307 -13.47 -2.69 4.93
C ALA A 307 -12.18 -3.07 5.67
N ILE A 308 -11.44 -4.07 5.19
CA ILE A 308 -10.11 -4.42 5.72
C ILE A 308 -9.18 -3.22 5.66
N GLN A 309 -9.24 -2.42 4.59
CA GLN A 309 -8.38 -1.25 4.40
C GLN A 309 -8.63 -0.11 5.40
N ILE A 310 -9.73 -0.14 6.16
CA ILE A 310 -9.94 0.77 7.30
C ILE A 310 -8.84 0.56 8.36
N ALA A 311 -8.25 -0.64 8.45
CA ALA A 311 -7.11 -0.93 9.31
C ALA A 311 -5.95 0.07 9.11
N LEU A 312 -5.70 0.53 7.88
CA LEU A 312 -4.64 1.50 7.59
C LEU A 312 -4.86 2.87 8.25
N THR A 313 -6.12 3.26 8.48
CA THR A 313 -6.46 4.46 9.23
C THR A 313 -6.04 4.30 10.70
N PHE A 314 -6.35 3.16 11.31
CA PHE A 314 -5.90 2.84 12.66
C PHE A 314 -4.37 2.78 12.75
N SER A 315 -3.71 2.16 11.77
CA SER A 315 -2.25 2.16 11.66
C SER A 315 -1.68 3.57 11.62
N GLY A 316 -2.28 4.48 10.85
CA GLY A 316 -1.82 5.86 10.72
C GLY A 316 -1.96 6.65 12.01
N ILE A 317 -3.08 6.48 12.72
CA ILE A 317 -3.29 7.08 14.04
C ILE A 317 -2.25 6.56 15.04
N ILE A 318 -2.06 5.24 15.11
CA ILE A 318 -1.06 4.63 16.02
C ILE A 318 0.35 5.15 15.67
N ASN A 319 0.73 5.14 14.40
CA ASN A 319 2.03 5.63 13.96
C ASN A 319 2.24 7.12 14.28
N ALA A 320 1.23 7.97 14.05
CA ALA A 320 1.28 9.39 14.37
C ALA A 320 1.46 9.63 15.87
N LEU A 321 0.71 8.92 16.72
CA LEU A 321 0.84 9.02 18.17
C LEU A 321 2.22 8.55 18.66
N LEU A 322 2.72 7.43 18.14
CA LEU A 322 4.06 6.94 18.46
C LEU A 322 5.14 7.92 18.00
N SER A 323 5.02 8.47 16.79
CA SER A 323 6.00 9.41 16.23
C SER A 323 5.98 10.76 16.93
N GLN A 324 4.83 11.25 17.37
CA GLN A 324 4.71 12.54 18.04
C GLN A 324 5.15 12.47 19.50
N PHE A 325 4.74 11.43 20.23
CA PHE A 325 4.91 11.39 21.68
C PHE A 325 6.06 10.49 22.14
N VAL A 326 6.34 9.38 21.45
CA VAL A 326 7.35 8.41 21.89
C VAL A 326 8.70 8.71 21.26
N LEU A 327 8.76 8.95 19.94
CA LEU A 327 10.02 9.17 19.22
C LEU A 327 10.91 10.27 19.83
N PRO A 328 10.41 11.46 20.22
CA PRO A 328 11.28 12.50 20.81
C PRO A 328 11.87 12.11 22.17
N GLN A 329 11.21 11.21 22.91
CA GLN A 329 11.64 10.79 24.24
C GLN A 329 12.69 9.67 24.21
N VAL A 330 12.56 8.75 23.25
CA VAL A 330 13.35 7.50 23.22
C VAL A 330 14.35 7.44 22.07
N GLY A 331 14.24 8.34 21.10
CA GLY A 331 15.06 8.36 19.87
C GLY A 331 14.68 7.26 18.87
N TYR A 332 15.27 7.32 17.67
CA TYR A 332 14.89 6.47 16.54
C TYR A 332 15.11 4.97 16.78
N VAL A 333 16.23 4.56 17.41
CA VAL A 333 16.56 3.13 17.58
C VAL A 333 15.51 2.41 18.42
N ILE A 334 15.15 2.97 19.58
CA ILE A 334 14.14 2.38 20.47
C ILE A 334 12.76 2.47 19.81
N HIS A 335 12.44 3.59 19.16
CA HIS A 335 11.18 3.77 18.45
C HIS A 335 10.98 2.71 17.35
N PHE A 336 11.99 2.47 16.50
CA PHE A 336 11.96 1.42 15.49
C PHE A 336 11.92 0.01 16.09
N THR A 337 12.50 -0.17 17.28
CA THR A 337 12.43 -1.46 17.99
C THR A 337 11.00 -1.79 18.44
N ILE A 338 10.27 -0.80 18.98
CA ILE A 338 8.85 -0.92 19.34
C ILE A 338 8.02 -1.29 18.10
N ILE A 339 8.29 -0.64 16.97
CA ILE A 339 7.59 -0.87 15.71
C ILE A 339 7.88 -2.26 15.14
N GLY A 340 9.12 -2.76 15.26
CA GLY A 340 9.46 -4.15 14.95
C GLY A 340 8.68 -5.15 15.80
N GLY A 341 8.42 -4.82 17.07
CA GLY A 341 7.55 -5.62 17.95
C GLY A 341 6.12 -5.74 17.42
N LEU A 342 5.54 -4.67 16.88
CA LEU A 342 4.21 -4.72 16.24
C LEU A 342 4.20 -5.61 15.00
N MET A 343 5.24 -5.51 14.15
CA MET A 343 5.40 -6.38 12.99
C MET A 343 5.50 -7.87 13.39
N PHE A 344 6.22 -8.15 14.48
CA PHE A 344 6.33 -9.51 15.03
C PHE A 344 4.99 -10.03 15.57
N LEU A 345 4.20 -9.19 16.26
CA LEU A 345 2.83 -9.54 16.65
C LEU A 345 1.97 -9.86 15.42
N SER A 346 2.12 -9.10 14.35
CA SER A 346 1.44 -9.40 13.08
C SER A 346 1.83 -10.76 12.50
N GLN A 347 3.10 -11.15 12.62
CA GLN A 347 3.57 -12.46 12.17
C GLN A 347 2.89 -13.59 12.95
N ILE A 348 2.76 -13.43 14.28
CA ILE A 348 2.02 -14.39 15.13
C ILE A 348 0.55 -14.46 14.70
N LEU A 349 -0.11 -13.32 14.47
CA LEU A 349 -1.50 -13.32 14.00
C LEU A 349 -1.66 -14.00 12.63
N THR A 350 -0.68 -13.85 11.75
CA THR A 350 -0.68 -14.49 10.43
C THR A 350 -0.62 -16.01 10.55
N THR A 351 0.17 -16.57 11.47
CA THR A 351 0.20 -18.03 11.67
C THR A 351 -1.12 -18.55 12.26
N LEU A 352 -1.82 -17.72 13.04
CA LEU A 352 -3.11 -18.09 13.63
C LEU A 352 -4.26 -18.16 12.61
N ILE A 353 -4.09 -17.59 11.41
CA ILE A 353 -5.16 -17.54 10.41
C ILE A 353 -5.61 -18.94 9.98
N SER A 354 -4.72 -19.93 9.92
CA SER A 354 -5.04 -21.31 9.51
C SER A 354 -6.00 -22.03 10.48
N PHE A 355 -6.11 -21.54 11.72
CA PHE A 355 -7.06 -22.08 12.70
C PHE A 355 -8.46 -21.46 12.57
N THR A 356 -8.63 -20.42 11.75
CA THR A 356 -9.93 -19.75 11.58
C THR A 356 -10.80 -20.46 10.53
N LYS A 357 -12.12 -20.30 10.66
CA LYS A 357 -13.13 -20.97 9.79
C LYS A 357 -12.85 -20.80 8.30
N TYR A 358 -12.48 -19.59 7.87
CA TYR A 358 -12.24 -19.24 6.47
C TYR A 358 -10.74 -19.13 6.11
N GLY A 359 -9.83 -19.42 7.05
CA GLY A 359 -8.39 -19.25 6.87
C GLY A 359 -7.63 -20.52 6.49
N ARG A 360 -8.27 -21.69 6.54
CA ARG A 360 -7.75 -22.89 5.86
C ARG A 360 -7.90 -22.65 4.36
N LEU A 361 -6.84 -22.17 3.74
CA LEU A 361 -6.69 -22.23 2.29
C LEU A 361 -6.81 -23.72 1.93
N GLN A 362 -7.96 -24.12 1.37
CA GLN A 362 -8.06 -25.43 0.75
C GLN A 362 -6.97 -25.47 -0.32
N ALA A 363 -6.03 -26.41 -0.17
CA ALA A 363 -5.07 -26.68 -1.22
C ALA A 363 -5.90 -27.06 -2.45
N ILE A 364 -5.83 -26.23 -3.49
CA ILE A 364 -6.36 -26.60 -4.80
C ILE A 364 -5.52 -27.79 -5.23
N SER A 365 -6.11 -28.98 -5.24
CA SER A 365 -5.49 -30.16 -5.82
C SER A 365 -5.30 -29.90 -7.31
N TYR A 366 -4.05 -29.85 -7.75
CA TYR A 366 -3.70 -29.72 -9.15
C TYR A 366 -3.94 -31.07 -9.84
N GLU A 367 -5.13 -31.32 -10.35
CA GLU A 367 -5.26 -32.30 -11.44
C GLU A 367 -4.76 -31.63 -12.72
N ARG A 368 -3.68 -32.19 -13.27
CA ARG A 368 -3.24 -31.87 -14.64
C ARG A 368 -4.34 -32.38 -15.56
N LEU A 369 -5.02 -31.47 -16.22
CA LEU A 369 -5.68 -31.81 -17.48
C LEU A 369 -4.55 -31.95 -18.50
N ASP A 370 -4.23 -33.21 -18.82
CA ASP A 370 -3.30 -33.62 -19.88
C ASP A 370 -3.75 -33.14 -21.27
#